data_AF-A0A1F3SN56-F1
#
_entry.id   AF-A0A1F3SN56-F1
#
_cell.length_a   1.000
_cell.length_b   1.000
_cell.length_c   1.000
_cell.angle_alpha   90.00
_cell.angle_beta   90.00
_cell.angle_gamma   90.00
#
_symmetry.space_group_name_H-M   'P 1'
#
loop_
_entity.id
_entity.type
_entity.pdbx_description
1 polymer ?
#
loop_
_entity_poly.entity_id
_entity_poly.type
_entity_poly.pdbx_seq_one_letter_code
_entity_poly.pdbx_strand_id
1 'polypeptide(L)' 'MRLSKALRDKLMDVRLRDKLVAEGKITKKELEEYLKSIPDETKSAAYTPVADFPASQRH' A
#
# COMPACT_ATOMS: atom_id res chain seq x y z
N MET A 1 8.38 15.54 2.21
CA MET A 1 9.44 15.40 1.17
C MET A 1 9.29 14.06 0.46
N ARG A 2 9.37 14.04 -0.88
CA ARG A 2 9.14 12.83 -1.71
C ARG A 2 10.35 11.86 -1.75
N LEU A 3 11.58 12.39 -1.64
CA LEU A 3 12.81 11.59 -1.79
C LEU A 3 13.04 10.58 -0.65
N SER A 4 12.88 11.00 0.60
CA SER A 4 13.06 10.11 1.76
C SER A 4 12.00 9.00 1.86
N LYS A 5 10.83 9.21 1.24
CA LYS A 5 9.82 8.17 1.05
C LYS A 5 10.26 7.19 -0.05
N ALA A 6 10.62 7.71 -1.22
CA ALA A 6 11.09 6.89 -2.34
C ALA A 6 12.31 6.01 -2.00
N LEU A 7 13.24 6.53 -1.19
CA LEU A 7 14.39 5.75 -0.72
C LEU A 7 13.98 4.61 0.21
N ARG A 8 13.04 4.84 1.13
CA ARG A 8 12.51 3.80 2.02
C ARG A 8 11.76 2.73 1.24
N ASP A 9 10.95 3.13 0.29
CA ASP A 9 10.18 2.21 -0.56
C ASP A 9 11.13 1.33 -1.39
N LYS A 10 12.21 1.91 -1.94
CA LYS A 10 13.22 1.13 -2.68
C LYS A 10 14.02 0.18 -1.79
N LEU A 11 14.34 0.58 -0.56
CA LEU A 11 15.04 -0.24 0.42
C LEU A 11 14.24 -1.49 0.80
N MET A 12 12.91 -1.39 0.76
CA MET A 12 11.96 -2.45 1.09
C MET A 12 11.47 -3.24 -0.15
N ASP A 13 12.05 -2.99 -1.32
CA ASP A 13 11.86 -3.81 -2.52
C ASP A 13 12.28 -5.26 -2.23
N VAL A 14 11.45 -6.22 -2.65
CA VAL A 14 11.61 -7.65 -2.32
C VAL A 14 13.04 -8.15 -2.59
N ARG A 15 13.62 -7.82 -3.75
CA ARG A 15 14.95 -8.34 -4.13
C ARG A 15 16.07 -7.71 -3.33
N LEU A 16 15.94 -6.43 -2.98
CA LEU A 16 16.95 -5.72 -2.19
C LEU A 16 16.84 -6.08 -0.72
N ARG A 17 15.62 -6.09 -0.19
CA ARG A 17 15.31 -6.50 1.18
C ARG A 17 15.82 -7.88 1.49
N ASP A 18 15.56 -8.87 0.64
CA ASP A 18 15.97 -10.26 0.92
C ASP A 18 17.51 -10.39 1.00
N LYS A 19 18.24 -9.62 0.17
CA LYS A 19 19.71 -9.50 0.28
C LYS A 19 20.14 -8.82 1.58
N LEU A 20 19.51 -7.70 1.93
CA LEU A 20 19.85 -6.94 3.14
C LEU A 20 19.52 -7.71 4.43
N VAL A 21 18.48 -8.55 4.41
CA VAL A 21 18.16 -9.49 5.50
C VAL A 21 19.20 -10.62 5.57
N ALA A 22 19.62 -11.17 4.43
CA ALA A 22 20.67 -12.18 4.38
C ALA A 22 22.03 -11.64 4.86
N GLU A 23 22.31 -10.37 4.58
CA GLU A 23 23.50 -9.64 5.04
C GLU A 23 23.38 -9.12 6.49
N GLY A 24 22.22 -9.28 7.14
CA GLY A 24 21.96 -8.83 8.52
C GLY A 24 21.84 -7.32 8.70
N LYS A 25 21.74 -6.55 7.61
CA LYS A 25 21.60 -5.08 7.62
C LYS A 25 20.19 -4.61 7.95
N ILE A 26 19.20 -5.48 7.80
CA ILE A 26 17.80 -5.24 8.19
C ILE A 26 17.31 -6.47 8.95
N THR A 27 16.59 -6.25 10.05
CA THR A 27 15.98 -7.30 10.84
C THR A 27 14.57 -7.61 10.36
N LYS A 28 14.09 -8.83 10.63
CA LYS A 28 12.69 -9.22 10.34
C LYS A 28 11.67 -8.31 11.05
N LYS A 29 12.03 -7.76 12.22
CA LYS A 29 11.18 -6.85 12.99
C LYS A 29 10.97 -5.52 12.28
N GLU A 30 12.04 -4.92 11.75
CA GLU A 30 11.96 -3.67 10.98
C GLU A 30 11.13 -3.84 9.70
N LEU A 31 11.19 -5.02 9.08
CA LEU A 31 10.34 -5.35 7.95
C LEU A 31 8.86 -5.42 8.34
N GLU A 32 8.53 -6.09 9.44
CA GLU A 32 7.15 -6.18 9.93
C GLU A 32 6.57 -4.83 10.31
N GLU A 33 7.37 -3.97 10.96
CA GLU A 33 6.98 -2.59 11.28
C GLU A 33 6.74 -1.76 10.03
N TYR A 34 7.60 -1.89 9.02
CA TYR A 34 7.40 -1.22 7.73
C TYR A 34 6.12 -1.71 7.04
N LEU A 35 5.87 -3.02 6.98
CA LEU A 35 4.65 -3.58 6.38
C LEU A 35 3.38 -3.10 7.08
N LYS A 36 3.38 -3.00 8.42
CA LYS A 36 2.27 -2.44 9.20
C LYS A 36 2.03 -0.96 8.92
N SER A 37 3.07 -0.22 8.52
CA SER A 37 2.97 1.21 8.19
C SER A 37 2.38 1.49 6.81
N ILE A 38 2.34 0.48 5.93
CA ILE A 38 1.73 0.61 4.60
C ILE A 38 0.20 0.59 4.79
N PRO A 39 -0.52 1.65 4.35
CA PRO A 39 -1.97 1.65 4.41
C PRO A 39 -2.52 0.56 3.49
N ASP A 40 -3.44 -0.24 4.03
CA ASP A 40 -4.13 -1.27 3.26
C ASP A 40 -5.04 -0.60 2.22
N GLU A 41 -4.70 -0.73 0.94
CA GLU A 41 -5.42 -0.08 -0.18
C GLU A 41 -6.85 -0.61 -0.33
N THR A 42 -7.17 -1.77 0.26
CA THR A 42 -8.55 -2.29 0.31
C THR A 42 -9.54 -1.32 0.96
N LYS A 43 -9.07 -0.45 1.87
CA LYS A 43 -9.90 0.58 2.53
C LYS A 43 -10.16 1.82 1.65
N SER A 44 -9.43 1.98 0.55
CA SER A 44 -9.57 3.13 -0.36
C SER A 44 -10.51 2.87 -1.54
N ALA A 45 -11.13 1.68 -1.60
CA ALA A 45 -12.13 1.36 -2.62
C ALA A 45 -13.43 2.13 -2.34
N ALA A 46 -13.56 3.33 -2.93
CA ALA A 46 -14.82 4.04 -3.00
C ALA A 46 -15.68 3.43 -4.12
N TYR A 47 -16.60 2.53 -3.76
CA TYR A 47 -17.65 2.09 -4.66
C TYR A 47 -18.70 3.20 -4.71
N THR A 48 -18.84 3.89 -5.85
CA THR A 48 -20.01 4.72 -6.08
C THR A 48 -21.17 3.79 -6.37
N PRO A 49 -22.20 3.70 -5.51
CA PRO A 49 -23.43 3.02 -5.90
C PRO A 49 -23.97 3.77 -7.12
N VAL A 50 -24.16 3.05 -8.23
CA VAL A 50 -24.93 3.57 -9.34
C VAL A 50 -26.33 3.77 -8.78
N ALA A 51 -26.70 5.02 -8.55
CA ALA A 51 -28.02 5.34 -8.05
C ALA A 51 -29.03 4.81 -9.05
N ASP A 52 -29.85 3.84 -8.63
CA ASP A 52 -30.99 3.37 -9.39
C ASP A 52 -31.87 4.59 -9.69
N PHE A 53 -31.82 5.06 -10.93
CA PHE A 53 -32.68 6.14 -11.39
C PHE A 53 -34.14 5.67 -11.27
N PRO A 54 -35.00 6.35 -10.48
CA PRO A 54 -36.39 5.93 -10.35
C PRO A 54 -37.07 6.05 -11.72
N ALA A 55 -37.68 4.96 -12.16
CA ALA A 55 -38.37 4.81 -13.44
C ALA A 55 -39.70 5.60 -13.52
N SER A 56 -39.77 6.84 -13.02
CA SER A 56 -41.01 7.64 -12.96
C SER A 56 -41.09 8.79 -13.98
N GLN A 57 -40.29 8.76 -15.06
CA GLN A 57 -40.49 9.63 -16.22
C GLN A 57 -40.54 8.80 -17.50
N ARG A 58 -41.58 7.98 -17.60
CA ARG A 58 -42.15 7.53 -18.87
C ARG A 58 -43.63 7.89 -18.84
N HIS A 59 -43.92 9.16 -19.07
CA HIS A 59 -45.24 9.65 -19.46
C HIS A 59 -45.09 10.36 -20.80
#